data_AF-A0A2K1P1Y7-F1
#
_entry.id   AF-A0A2K1P1Y7-F1
#
_cell.length_a   1.000
_cell.length_b   1.000
_cell.length_c   1.000
_cell.angle_alpha   90.00
_cell.angle_beta   90.00
_cell.angle_gamma   90.00
#
_symmetry.space_group_name_H-M   'P 1'
#
loop_
_entity.id
_entity.type
_entity.pdbx_description
1 polymer ?
#
loop_
_entity_poly.entity_id
_entity_poly.type
_entity_poly.pdbx_seq_one_letter_code
_entity_poly.pdbx_strand_id
1 'polypeptide(L)'
;MGGSKEYRQKLKYQVSCAENKTLENQIRGELRGNLGLSEIESELLSKILVEYVSQDVEIRNPNQIIIKGAETKESFARGYLTKKGKRIKVTPFHIDDLEVEIEFGISAMQLNRIIRLIEESEKQDSLISSKQISYILNITPTSLRGRLQKLRSMGLCVPTRGLSAKEREKKGMYCSTWLLKRYFSKKDTIKARKEVGMSDTKFKEILAEFATVVKKGQLRNDEEKKQWIEVAKEIPKKDIKRFVSKYPDYEEKPNDIQSLKKVLTQDFNFSPIKTRAVVELVEEIKEKLKNQRKDNQVIYWAVAAGEPAGKALKECKLIGVTIDYINDEEMGETENNRDLNRLREIKFERILRYTIQAKKSGGYLTYADLSYLMGINVESLRRMVKSNPKIVIPLRGSECDIGRGIAHKKEIISLYMQMYTETEIVNKTGHSYEAIEDYIKEFATVWMLTKKGMPPAMIRKITKRSKKLIDSYIELINRYAAPEYAFRYHHLEQIFYRNQGDKKKGSL
;
A
#
# COMPACT_ATOMS: atom_id res chain seq x y z
N MET A 1 -0.42 -23.18 20.44
CA MET A 1 -0.17 -21.74 20.75
C MET A 1 0.88 -21.06 19.84
N GLY A 2 1.66 -21.77 19.02
CA GLY A 2 2.67 -21.15 18.12
C GLY A 2 2.12 -20.43 16.88
N GLY A 3 1.03 -20.91 16.28
CA GLY A 3 0.50 -20.37 15.02
C GLY A 3 -0.04 -18.92 15.08
N SER A 4 -0.60 -18.48 16.22
CA SER A 4 -1.09 -17.10 16.36
C SER A 4 0.05 -16.09 16.55
N LYS A 5 1.15 -16.52 17.21
CA LYS A 5 2.34 -15.70 17.43
C LYS A 5 3.11 -15.49 16.13
N GLU A 6 3.31 -16.54 15.34
CA GLU A 6 3.92 -16.45 14.00
C GLU A 6 3.09 -15.64 13.02
N TYR A 7 1.77 -15.80 13.02
CA TYR A 7 0.86 -14.99 12.19
C TYR A 7 0.97 -13.50 12.54
N ARG A 8 0.95 -13.16 13.84
CA ARG A 8 1.14 -11.78 14.30
C ARG A 8 2.51 -11.22 13.93
N GLN A 9 3.58 -12.01 14.01
CA GLN A 9 4.92 -11.56 13.62
C GLN A 9 5.04 -11.32 12.11
N LYS A 10 4.45 -12.19 11.29
CA LYS A 10 4.36 -11.99 9.82
C LYS A 10 3.56 -10.74 9.47
N LEU A 11 2.46 -10.49 10.18
CA LEU A 11 1.63 -9.30 10.00
C LEU A 11 2.39 -8.02 10.38
N LYS A 12 3.09 -8.00 11.52
CA LYS A 12 3.94 -6.86 11.92
C LYS A 12 5.00 -6.53 10.87
N TYR A 13 5.64 -7.53 10.28
CA TYR A 13 6.59 -7.31 9.18
C TYR A 13 5.91 -6.71 7.93
N GLN A 14 4.71 -7.21 7.57
CA GLN A 14 3.95 -6.67 6.43
C GLN A 14 3.55 -5.22 6.66
N VAL A 15 3.09 -4.90 7.87
CA VAL A 15 2.74 -3.53 8.26
C VAL A 15 3.94 -2.62 8.17
N SER A 16 5.05 -2.99 8.81
CA SER A 16 6.29 -2.21 8.73
C SER A 16 6.76 -2.02 7.28
N CYS A 17 6.52 -3.01 6.41
CA CYS A 17 6.85 -2.88 4.99
C CYS A 17 6.04 -1.78 4.28
N ALA A 18 4.73 -1.77 4.50
CA ALA A 18 3.83 -0.80 3.89
C ALA A 18 3.96 0.60 4.51
N GLU A 19 4.24 0.70 5.83
CA GLU A 19 4.51 1.95 6.52
C GLU A 19 5.64 2.73 5.87
N ASN A 20 6.77 2.10 5.56
CA ASN A 20 7.92 2.77 4.95
C ASN A 20 7.65 3.35 3.54
N LYS A 21 6.49 3.05 2.93
CA LYS A 21 6.14 3.37 1.54
C LYS A 21 5.02 4.41 1.46
N THR A 22 4.98 5.34 2.40
CA THR A 22 4.02 6.46 2.45
C THR A 22 4.68 7.78 2.10
N LEU A 23 3.85 8.77 1.74
CA LEU A 23 4.29 10.15 1.57
C LEU A 23 4.92 10.71 2.84
N GLU A 24 4.30 10.44 4.00
CA GLU A 24 4.83 10.85 5.31
C GLU A 24 6.27 10.38 5.49
N ASN A 25 6.56 9.11 5.19
CA ASN A 25 7.92 8.59 5.32
C ASN A 25 8.89 9.12 4.27
N GLN A 26 8.43 9.48 3.07
CA GLN A 26 9.29 10.19 2.13
C GLN A 26 9.67 11.57 2.66
N ILE A 27 8.68 12.34 3.15
CA ILE A 27 8.92 13.66 3.74
C ILE A 27 9.85 13.53 4.95
N ARG A 28 9.60 12.56 5.83
CA ARG A 28 10.46 12.27 6.98
C ARG A 28 11.92 12.01 6.55
N GLY A 29 12.11 11.24 5.47
CA GLY A 29 13.42 11.00 4.87
C GLY A 29 14.13 12.28 4.42
N GLU A 30 13.43 13.15 3.69
CA GLU A 30 13.96 14.45 3.23
C GLU A 30 14.29 15.39 4.41
N LEU A 31 13.42 15.44 5.42
CA LEU A 31 13.62 16.25 6.62
C LEU A 31 14.86 15.79 7.42
N ARG A 32 15.11 14.49 7.50
CA ARG A 32 16.32 13.96 8.16
C ARG A 32 17.57 14.17 7.31
N GLY A 33 17.49 13.83 6.02
CA GLY A 33 18.63 13.85 5.10
C GLY A 33 19.13 15.25 4.77
N ASN A 34 18.21 16.18 4.46
CA ASN A 34 18.57 17.51 3.95
C ASN A 34 18.54 18.59 5.03
N LEU A 35 17.66 18.45 6.04
CA LEU A 35 17.48 19.46 7.11
C LEU A 35 18.10 19.05 8.45
N GLY A 36 18.61 17.83 8.56
CA GLY A 36 19.31 17.32 9.74
C GLY A 36 18.43 17.20 10.99
N LEU A 37 17.11 17.03 10.82
CA LEU A 37 16.19 16.86 11.95
C LEU A 37 16.40 15.52 12.65
N SER A 38 16.14 15.49 13.96
CA SER A 38 16.08 14.26 14.72
C SER A 38 14.92 13.36 14.26
N GLU A 39 14.94 12.09 14.65
CA GLU A 39 13.84 11.15 14.32
C GLU A 39 12.48 11.68 14.82
N ILE A 40 12.43 12.21 16.04
CA ILE A 40 11.19 12.70 16.66
C ILE A 40 10.69 13.96 15.95
N GLU A 41 11.56 14.95 15.72
CA GLU A 41 11.18 16.18 15.02
C GLU A 41 10.72 15.90 13.59
N SER A 42 11.43 15.03 12.87
CA SER A 42 11.06 14.64 11.51
C SER A 42 9.72 13.89 11.47
N GLU A 43 9.44 13.02 12.44
CA GLU A 43 8.15 12.34 12.56
C GLU A 43 7.02 13.33 12.80
N LEU A 44 7.16 14.22 13.79
CA LEU A 44 6.14 15.21 14.12
C LEU A 44 5.88 16.16 12.95
N LEU A 45 6.95 16.72 12.37
CA LEU A 45 6.83 17.66 11.26
C LEU A 45 6.28 16.99 10.01
N SER A 46 6.70 15.76 9.68
CA SER A 46 6.18 15.06 8.50
C SER A 46 4.66 14.87 8.54
N LYS A 47 4.07 14.59 9.71
CA LYS A 47 2.61 14.49 9.90
C LYS A 47 1.93 15.83 9.62
N ILE A 48 2.47 16.92 10.17
CA ILE A 48 1.97 18.29 9.94
C ILE A 48 2.03 18.63 8.44
N LEU A 49 3.14 18.34 7.76
CA LEU A 49 3.32 18.66 6.35
C LEU A 49 2.41 17.83 5.44
N VAL A 50 2.24 16.53 5.69
CA VAL A 50 1.30 15.69 4.92
C VAL A 50 -0.11 16.22 5.05
N GLU A 51 -0.53 16.61 6.25
CA GLU A 51 -1.87 17.12 6.47
C GLU A 51 -2.07 18.50 5.84
N TYR A 52 -1.08 19.39 5.97
CA TYR A 52 -1.06 20.68 5.28
C TYR A 52 -1.22 20.52 3.77
N VAL A 53 -0.45 19.61 3.14
CA VAL A 53 -0.56 19.30 1.70
C VAL A 53 -1.93 18.71 1.37
N SER A 54 -2.48 17.86 2.24
CA SER A 54 -3.76 17.18 2.03
C SER A 54 -4.99 18.09 2.11
N GLN A 55 -4.88 19.25 2.77
CA GLN A 55 -5.95 20.24 2.86
C GLN A 55 -6.17 21.00 1.55
N ASP A 56 -5.19 20.97 0.65
CA ASP A 56 -5.26 21.64 -0.64
C ASP A 56 -6.25 20.92 -1.57
N VAL A 57 -7.33 21.60 -1.94
CA VAL A 57 -8.43 21.04 -2.74
C VAL A 57 -7.98 20.70 -4.16
N GLU A 58 -6.90 21.30 -4.67
CA GLU A 58 -6.35 20.97 -5.98
C GLU A 58 -5.48 19.72 -5.93
N ILE A 59 -4.92 19.39 -4.76
CA ILE A 59 -4.03 18.24 -4.59
C ILE A 59 -4.83 16.95 -4.41
N ARG A 60 -4.42 15.92 -5.15
CA ARG A 60 -4.87 14.54 -4.92
C ARG A 60 -3.75 13.75 -4.26
N ASN A 61 -4.02 13.24 -3.06
CA ASN A 61 -3.03 12.46 -2.30
C ASN A 61 -2.63 11.17 -3.05
N PRO A 62 -1.40 10.66 -2.86
CA PRO A 62 -0.88 9.48 -3.54
C PRO A 62 -1.83 8.28 -3.54
N ASN A 63 -2.46 8.02 -2.40
CA ASN A 63 -3.40 6.92 -2.14
C ASN A 63 -4.84 7.21 -2.55
N GLN A 64 -5.13 8.35 -3.17
CA GLN A 64 -6.46 8.71 -3.66
C GLN A 64 -6.62 8.44 -5.14
N ILE A 65 -7.84 8.06 -5.50
CA ILE A 65 -8.35 8.02 -6.87
C ILE A 65 -9.54 8.99 -7.01
N ILE A 66 -9.86 9.37 -8.24
CA ILE A 66 -11.08 10.10 -8.58
C ILE A 66 -12.05 9.11 -9.22
N ILE A 67 -13.29 9.14 -8.76
CA ILE A 67 -14.40 8.38 -9.36
C ILE A 67 -15.57 9.31 -9.63
N LYS A 68 -16.55 8.83 -10.42
CA LYS A 68 -17.83 9.51 -10.62
C LYS A 68 -18.85 9.00 -9.60
N GLY A 69 -19.17 9.82 -8.62
CA GLY A 69 -20.27 9.60 -7.68
C GLY A 69 -21.61 10.10 -8.23
N ALA A 70 -22.64 10.05 -7.39
CA ALA A 70 -23.92 10.70 -7.68
C ALA A 70 -23.78 12.24 -7.73
N GLU A 71 -24.70 12.94 -8.40
CA GLU A 71 -24.64 14.40 -8.54
C GLU A 71 -24.65 15.13 -7.19
N THR A 72 -25.50 14.68 -6.27
CA THR A 72 -25.54 15.15 -4.87
C THR A 72 -25.66 13.99 -3.91
N LYS A 73 -25.53 14.25 -2.60
CA LYS A 73 -25.79 13.22 -1.57
C LYS A 73 -27.27 12.80 -1.48
N GLU A 74 -28.17 13.53 -2.13
CA GLU A 74 -29.61 13.24 -2.21
C GLU A 74 -29.99 12.44 -3.48
N SER A 75 -29.05 12.23 -4.40
CA SER A 75 -29.28 11.54 -5.67
C SER A 75 -29.19 10.01 -5.54
N PHE A 76 -30.20 9.39 -4.91
CA PHE A 76 -30.22 7.93 -4.66
C PHE A 76 -30.67 7.06 -5.85
N ALA A 77 -31.08 7.67 -6.97
CA ALA A 77 -31.63 6.95 -8.12
C ALA A 77 -30.71 5.82 -8.61
N ARG A 78 -31.31 4.67 -8.90
CA ARG A 78 -30.63 3.53 -9.56
C ARG A 78 -30.66 3.77 -11.06
N GLY A 79 -29.50 3.72 -11.71
CA GLY A 79 -29.37 3.91 -13.16
C GLY A 79 -27.90 3.99 -13.57
N TYR A 80 -27.64 3.99 -14.88
CA TYR A 80 -26.30 4.20 -15.41
C TYR A 80 -25.73 5.51 -14.87
N LEU A 81 -24.45 5.50 -14.49
CA LEU A 81 -23.71 6.76 -14.45
C LEU A 81 -23.73 7.30 -15.88
N THR A 82 -24.67 8.19 -16.18
CA THR A 82 -24.52 9.05 -17.35
C THR A 82 -23.17 9.76 -17.20
N LYS A 83 -22.59 10.24 -18.30
CA LYS A 83 -21.30 10.97 -18.27
C LYS A 83 -21.25 12.14 -17.24
N LYS A 84 -22.39 12.51 -16.64
CA LYS A 84 -22.68 13.64 -15.73
C LYS A 84 -22.44 13.42 -14.22
N GLY A 85 -21.98 12.25 -13.75
CA GLY A 85 -21.71 12.05 -12.31
C GLY A 85 -20.64 13.00 -11.73
N LYS A 86 -20.80 13.41 -10.46
CA LYS A 86 -19.87 14.32 -9.76
C LYS A 86 -18.51 13.65 -9.55
N ARG A 87 -17.42 14.35 -9.90
CA ARG A 87 -16.05 13.88 -9.64
C ARG A 87 -15.78 14.00 -8.14
N ILE A 88 -15.46 12.88 -7.50
CA ILE A 88 -15.13 12.82 -6.08
C ILE A 88 -13.81 12.09 -5.86
N LYS A 89 -13.01 12.59 -4.91
CA LYS A 89 -11.77 11.94 -4.46
C LYS A 89 -12.12 10.90 -3.40
N VAL A 90 -11.62 9.68 -3.54
CA VAL A 90 -11.79 8.64 -2.53
C VAL A 90 -10.47 7.95 -2.25
N THR A 91 -10.34 7.38 -1.05
CA THR A 91 -9.09 6.80 -0.52
C THR A 91 -9.24 5.29 -0.32
N PRO A 92 -8.91 4.46 -1.34
CA PRO A 92 -9.11 3.01 -1.27
C PRO A 92 -8.26 2.30 -0.21
N PHE A 93 -7.10 2.87 0.14
CA PHE A 93 -6.21 2.37 1.18
C PHE A 93 -5.58 3.53 1.95
N HIS A 94 -5.38 3.37 3.26
CA HIS A 94 -4.79 4.36 4.15
C HIS A 94 -3.90 3.67 5.19
N ILE A 95 -2.92 4.39 5.75
CA ILE A 95 -1.96 3.78 6.66
C ILE A 95 -2.60 3.20 7.92
N ASP A 96 -3.61 3.88 8.46
CA ASP A 96 -4.46 3.42 9.57
C ASP A 96 -5.07 2.02 9.34
N ASP A 97 -5.26 1.60 8.09
CA ASP A 97 -5.76 0.26 7.77
C ASP A 97 -4.85 -0.83 8.36
N LEU A 98 -3.53 -0.59 8.39
CA LEU A 98 -2.56 -1.53 8.92
C LEU A 98 -2.68 -1.68 10.45
N GLU A 99 -2.92 -0.58 11.16
CA GLU A 99 -3.15 -0.60 12.61
C GLU A 99 -4.45 -1.36 12.94
N VAL A 100 -5.53 -1.08 12.20
CA VAL A 100 -6.80 -1.82 12.33
C VAL A 100 -6.59 -3.31 12.04
N GLU A 101 -5.81 -3.67 11.02
CA GLU A 101 -5.53 -5.06 10.69
C GLU A 101 -4.71 -5.75 11.80
N ILE A 102 -3.73 -5.07 12.39
CA ILE A 102 -2.98 -5.59 13.54
C ILE A 102 -3.90 -5.81 14.75
N GLU A 103 -4.74 -4.84 15.07
CA GLU A 103 -5.60 -4.89 16.26
C GLU A 103 -6.73 -5.92 16.10
N PHE A 104 -7.40 -5.92 14.95
CA PHE A 104 -8.69 -6.58 14.77
C PHE A 104 -8.78 -7.51 13.56
N GLY A 105 -7.74 -7.58 12.74
CA GLY A 105 -7.66 -8.43 11.56
C GLY A 105 -8.28 -7.81 10.30
N ILE A 106 -8.06 -8.50 9.17
CA ILE A 106 -8.40 -8.00 7.83
C ILE A 106 -9.88 -7.66 7.64
N SER A 107 -10.79 -8.37 8.31
CA SER A 107 -12.23 -8.11 8.17
C SER A 107 -12.63 -6.76 8.73
N ALA A 108 -12.05 -6.35 9.86
CA ALA A 108 -12.28 -5.04 10.47
C ALA A 108 -11.62 -3.94 9.64
N MET A 109 -10.41 -4.16 9.14
CA MET A 109 -9.73 -3.23 8.22
C MET A 109 -10.56 -3.00 6.94
N GLN A 110 -11.08 -4.07 6.31
CA GLN A 110 -11.95 -3.93 5.15
C GLN A 110 -13.24 -3.17 5.47
N LEU A 111 -13.76 -3.28 6.70
CA LEU A 111 -14.92 -2.53 7.14
C LEU A 111 -14.60 -1.03 7.27
N ASN A 112 -13.43 -0.70 7.82
CA ASN A 112 -12.91 0.66 7.86
C ASN A 112 -12.87 1.30 6.47
N ARG A 113 -12.34 0.56 5.48
CA ARG A 113 -12.29 1.02 4.08
C ARG A 113 -13.67 1.30 3.51
N ILE A 114 -14.65 0.43 3.78
CA ILE A 114 -16.03 0.62 3.32
C ILE A 114 -16.61 1.93 3.88
N ILE A 115 -16.48 2.13 5.20
CA ILE A 115 -16.99 3.32 5.88
C ILE A 115 -16.30 4.56 5.35
N ARG A 116 -14.96 4.55 5.23
CA ARG A 116 -14.17 5.65 4.69
C ARG A 116 -14.63 6.09 3.30
N LEU A 117 -14.78 5.16 2.35
CA LEU A 117 -15.23 5.52 0.99
C LEU A 117 -16.63 6.15 1.00
N ILE A 118 -17.52 5.70 1.88
CA ILE A 118 -18.87 6.25 1.99
C ILE A 118 -18.84 7.65 2.59
N GLU A 119 -18.17 7.83 3.73
CA GLU A 119 -18.09 9.11 4.44
C GLU A 119 -17.33 10.16 3.59
N GLU A 120 -16.24 9.79 2.90
CA GLU A 120 -15.53 10.69 1.98
C GLU A 120 -16.41 11.14 0.81
N SER A 121 -17.26 10.24 0.29
CA SER A 121 -18.21 10.59 -0.78
C SER A 121 -19.26 11.59 -0.28
N GLU A 122 -19.82 11.33 0.90
CA GLU A 122 -20.85 12.17 1.51
C GLU A 122 -20.32 13.56 1.88
N LYS A 123 -19.08 13.64 2.39
CA LYS A 123 -18.37 14.90 2.69
C LYS A 123 -18.15 15.77 1.44
N GLN A 124 -18.11 15.14 0.26
CA GLN A 124 -18.06 15.84 -1.03
C GLN A 124 -19.44 16.04 -1.65
N ASP A 125 -20.52 15.95 -0.85
CA ASP A 125 -21.91 16.05 -1.31
C ASP A 125 -22.17 15.13 -2.50
N SER A 126 -21.93 13.83 -2.31
CA SER A 126 -22.13 12.80 -3.32
C SER A 126 -22.40 11.43 -2.67
N LEU A 127 -22.81 10.45 -3.48
CA LEU A 127 -22.95 9.06 -3.07
C LEU A 127 -22.11 8.14 -3.95
N ILE A 128 -21.43 7.19 -3.30
CA ILE A 128 -20.82 6.04 -3.96
C ILE A 128 -21.82 4.88 -4.04
N SER A 129 -21.76 4.10 -5.11
CA SER A 129 -22.61 2.92 -5.28
C SER A 129 -22.02 1.67 -4.63
N SER A 130 -22.89 0.72 -4.25
CA SER A 130 -22.45 -0.60 -3.75
C SER A 130 -21.57 -1.36 -4.76
N LYS A 131 -21.79 -1.18 -6.07
CA LYS A 131 -20.96 -1.79 -7.12
C LYS A 131 -19.56 -1.20 -7.13
N GLN A 132 -19.45 0.13 -7.06
CA GLN A 132 -18.17 0.82 -6.96
C GLN A 132 -17.39 0.37 -5.73
N ILE A 133 -18.01 0.33 -4.54
CA ILE A 133 -17.36 -0.15 -3.32
C ILE A 133 -16.87 -1.60 -3.49
N SER A 134 -17.72 -2.48 -4.02
CA SER A 134 -17.38 -3.90 -4.25
C SER A 134 -16.14 -4.06 -5.13
N TYR A 135 -16.09 -3.30 -6.22
CA TYR A 135 -14.98 -3.35 -7.17
C TYR A 135 -13.72 -2.66 -6.62
N ILE A 136 -13.81 -1.47 -6.04
CA ILE A 136 -12.66 -0.73 -5.46
C ILE A 136 -12.00 -1.54 -4.34
N LEU A 137 -12.78 -2.22 -3.50
CA LEU A 137 -12.29 -2.94 -2.31
C LEU A 137 -12.15 -4.45 -2.49
N ASN A 138 -12.41 -5.00 -3.68
CA ASN A 138 -12.34 -6.43 -3.96
C ASN A 138 -13.30 -7.30 -3.10
N ILE A 139 -14.46 -6.75 -2.73
CA ILE A 139 -15.47 -7.37 -1.87
C ILE A 139 -16.65 -7.87 -2.71
N THR A 140 -17.17 -9.06 -2.41
CA THR A 140 -18.35 -9.58 -3.12
C THR A 140 -19.60 -8.76 -2.78
N PRO A 141 -20.59 -8.63 -3.70
CA PRO A 141 -21.80 -7.85 -3.43
C PRO A 141 -22.57 -8.40 -2.22
N THR A 142 -22.60 -9.72 -2.07
CA THR A 142 -23.23 -10.41 -0.94
C THR A 142 -22.55 -10.06 0.39
N SER A 143 -21.21 -10.11 0.44
CA SER A 143 -20.45 -9.73 1.64
C SER A 143 -20.65 -8.24 1.97
N LEU A 144 -20.60 -7.37 0.96
CA LEU A 144 -20.82 -5.94 1.16
C LEU A 144 -22.24 -5.67 1.70
N ARG A 145 -23.26 -6.29 1.12
CA ARG A 145 -24.66 -6.15 1.55
C ARG A 145 -24.83 -6.51 3.02
N GLY A 146 -24.29 -7.65 3.45
CA GLY A 146 -24.35 -8.09 4.85
C GLY A 146 -23.64 -7.12 5.81
N ARG A 147 -22.46 -6.62 5.43
CA ARG A 147 -21.73 -5.61 6.23
C ARG A 147 -22.50 -4.30 6.35
N LEU A 148 -23.05 -3.79 5.25
CA LEU A 148 -23.84 -2.56 5.26
C LEU A 148 -25.14 -2.70 6.06
N GLN A 149 -25.84 -3.84 5.97
CA GLN A 149 -27.02 -4.13 6.79
C GLN A 149 -26.67 -4.15 8.27
N LYS A 150 -25.56 -4.79 8.64
CA LYS A 150 -25.08 -4.80 10.03
C LYS A 150 -24.80 -3.38 10.54
N LEU A 151 -24.07 -2.56 9.78
CA LEU A 151 -23.78 -1.17 10.16
C LEU A 151 -25.06 -0.35 10.35
N ARG A 152 -26.03 -0.47 9.45
CA ARG A 152 -27.34 0.21 9.60
C ARG A 152 -28.11 -0.28 10.82
N SER A 153 -28.08 -1.58 11.12
CA SER A 153 -28.73 -2.13 12.33
C SER A 153 -28.12 -1.59 13.63
N MET A 154 -26.86 -1.19 13.60
CA MET A 154 -26.17 -0.55 14.72
C MET A 154 -26.48 0.96 14.83
N GLY A 155 -27.23 1.54 13.88
CA GLY A 155 -27.59 2.96 13.83
C GLY A 155 -26.59 3.84 13.07
N LEU A 156 -25.65 3.26 12.29
CA LEU A 156 -24.69 4.05 11.53
C LEU A 156 -25.27 4.58 10.20
N CYS A 157 -24.88 5.80 9.85
CA CYS A 157 -25.10 6.42 8.55
C CYS A 157 -24.11 5.84 7.54
N VAL A 158 -24.59 4.99 6.63
CA VAL A 158 -23.78 4.44 5.52
C VAL A 158 -24.56 4.52 4.21
N PRO A 159 -24.82 5.74 3.71
CA PRO A 159 -25.64 5.93 2.53
C PRO A 159 -24.87 5.45 1.29
N THR A 160 -25.54 4.67 0.45
CA THR A 160 -25.02 4.27 -0.86
C THR A 160 -26.06 4.57 -1.91
N ARG A 161 -25.63 4.87 -3.13
CA ARG A 161 -26.55 5.03 -4.26
C ARG A 161 -27.44 3.79 -4.41
N GLY A 162 -28.75 4.00 -4.54
CA GLY A 162 -29.77 2.94 -4.59
C GLY A 162 -30.34 2.50 -3.24
N LEU A 163 -30.04 3.21 -2.15
CA LEU A 163 -30.70 3.04 -0.84
C LEU A 163 -32.21 3.32 -0.95
N SER A 164 -33.05 2.52 -0.28
CA SER A 164 -34.51 2.66 -0.35
C SER A 164 -35.02 3.85 0.46
N ALA A 165 -36.19 4.39 0.08
CA ALA A 165 -36.86 5.48 0.80
C ALA A 165 -36.93 5.25 2.33
N LYS A 166 -37.44 4.09 2.74
CA LYS A 166 -37.52 3.66 4.13
C LYS A 166 -36.18 3.68 4.89
N GLU A 167 -35.08 3.35 4.21
CA GLU A 167 -33.75 3.37 4.85
C GLU A 167 -33.15 4.78 4.87
N ARG A 168 -33.53 5.67 3.93
CA ARG A 168 -33.10 7.08 3.91
C ARG A 168 -33.72 7.90 5.03
N GLU A 169 -34.97 7.61 5.40
CA GLU A 169 -35.67 8.30 6.49
C GLU A 169 -35.08 8.00 7.88
N LYS A 170 -34.32 6.91 8.01
CA LYS A 170 -33.65 6.58 9.27
C LYS A 170 -32.47 7.52 9.49
N LYS A 171 -32.57 8.39 10.50
CA LYS A 171 -31.45 9.22 10.95
C LYS A 171 -30.33 8.34 11.54
N GLY A 172 -29.29 8.10 10.76
CA GLY A 172 -28.08 7.42 11.20
C GLY A 172 -27.04 8.37 11.79
N MET A 173 -26.05 7.81 12.48
CA MET A 173 -24.93 8.56 13.05
C MET A 173 -23.64 8.27 12.28
N TYR A 174 -22.75 9.25 12.18
CA TYR A 174 -21.39 8.99 11.67
C TYR A 174 -20.65 8.00 12.58
N CYS A 175 -19.66 7.31 12.03
CA CYS A 175 -18.90 6.30 12.75
C CYS A 175 -18.26 6.86 14.03
N SER A 176 -17.66 8.06 13.94
CA SER A 176 -17.07 8.77 15.08
C SER A 176 -18.11 9.08 16.16
N THR A 177 -19.27 9.62 15.79
CA THR A 177 -20.37 9.96 16.70
C THR A 177 -20.86 8.71 17.44
N TRP A 178 -21.05 7.61 16.71
CA TRP A 178 -21.47 6.34 17.29
C TRP A 178 -20.45 5.84 18.33
N LEU A 179 -19.15 5.93 18.03
CA LEU A 179 -18.09 5.56 18.97
C LEU A 179 -18.02 6.48 20.18
N LEU A 180 -18.16 7.79 20.01
CA LEU A 180 -18.21 8.76 21.10
C LEU A 180 -19.34 8.42 22.07
N LYS A 181 -20.55 8.14 21.58
CA LYS A 181 -21.67 7.68 22.42
C LYS A 181 -21.33 6.42 23.20
N ARG A 182 -20.68 5.44 22.57
CA ARG A 182 -20.26 4.18 23.24
C ARG A 182 -19.21 4.43 24.31
N TYR A 183 -18.23 5.27 24.02
CA TYR A 183 -17.16 5.64 24.94
C TYR A 183 -17.71 6.33 26.20
N PHE A 184 -18.56 7.34 26.05
CA PHE A 184 -19.14 8.05 27.20
C PHE A 184 -20.19 7.23 27.96
N SER A 185 -20.83 6.26 27.29
CA SER A 185 -21.67 5.27 27.96
C SER A 185 -20.87 4.21 28.75
N LYS A 186 -19.55 4.34 28.86
CA LYS A 186 -18.62 3.39 29.51
C LYS A 186 -18.75 1.95 28.98
N LYS A 187 -19.12 1.80 27.71
CA LYS A 187 -19.13 0.48 27.05
C LYS A 187 -17.71 0.08 26.66
N ASP A 188 -17.51 -1.21 26.43
CA ASP A 188 -16.23 -1.75 25.95
C ASP A 188 -15.85 -1.08 24.62
N THR A 189 -14.90 -0.15 24.72
CA THR A 189 -14.45 0.69 23.61
C THR A 189 -13.61 -0.12 22.63
N ILE A 190 -12.87 -1.13 23.08
CA ILE A 190 -12.09 -2.01 22.21
C ILE A 190 -13.05 -2.82 21.33
N LYS A 191 -14.09 -3.39 21.93
CA LYS A 191 -15.14 -4.09 21.18
C LYS A 191 -15.87 -3.16 20.22
N ALA A 192 -16.22 -1.95 20.65
CA ALA A 192 -16.89 -0.97 19.79
C ALA A 192 -16.02 -0.57 18.59
N ARG A 193 -14.72 -0.28 18.80
CA ARG A 193 -13.77 0.02 17.72
C ARG A 193 -13.64 -1.14 16.72
N LYS A 194 -13.60 -2.38 17.20
CA LYS A 194 -13.60 -3.57 16.34
C LYS A 194 -14.85 -3.67 15.46
N GLU A 195 -16.02 -3.31 15.97
CA GLU A 195 -17.29 -3.40 15.25
C GLU A 195 -17.39 -2.43 14.07
N VAL A 196 -16.61 -1.35 14.07
CA VAL A 196 -16.57 -0.34 13.00
C VAL A 196 -15.21 -0.22 12.32
N GLY A 197 -14.21 -0.98 12.75
CA GLY A 197 -12.87 -0.99 12.15
C GLY A 197 -12.05 0.26 12.42
N MET A 198 -12.15 0.88 13.60
CA MET A 198 -11.38 2.08 13.92
C MET A 198 -10.13 1.76 14.75
N SER A 199 -8.98 2.32 14.36
CA SER A 199 -7.73 2.12 15.12
C SER A 199 -7.72 2.91 16.43
N ASP A 200 -6.82 2.53 17.35
CA ASP A 200 -6.64 3.26 18.60
C ASP A 200 -6.14 4.69 18.35
N THR A 201 -5.16 4.84 17.46
CA THR A 201 -4.62 6.15 17.07
C THR A 201 -5.71 7.06 16.52
N LYS A 202 -6.51 6.58 15.55
CA LYS A 202 -7.57 7.39 14.94
C LYS A 202 -8.64 7.79 15.95
N PHE A 203 -8.96 6.89 16.88
CA PHE A 203 -9.95 7.19 17.91
C PHE A 203 -9.45 8.24 18.91
N LYS A 204 -8.16 8.22 19.27
CA LYS A 204 -7.55 9.27 20.11
C LYS A 204 -7.58 10.65 19.44
N GLU A 205 -7.32 10.70 18.12
CA GLU A 205 -7.48 11.93 17.34
C GLU A 205 -8.92 12.46 17.42
N ILE A 206 -9.92 11.58 17.23
CA ILE A 206 -11.34 11.93 17.34
C ILE A 206 -11.66 12.45 18.75
N LEU A 207 -11.12 11.85 19.81
CA LEU A 207 -11.35 12.32 21.18
C LEU A 207 -10.74 13.71 21.43
N ALA A 208 -9.54 13.97 20.92
CA ALA A 208 -8.89 15.27 21.02
C ALA A 208 -9.64 16.34 20.21
N GLU A 209 -10.07 16.01 19.00
CA GLU A 209 -10.88 16.89 18.16
C GLU A 209 -12.25 17.15 18.80
N PHE A 210 -12.89 16.13 19.36
CA PHE A 210 -14.15 16.24 20.09
C PHE A 210 -14.02 17.20 21.27
N ALA A 211 -12.95 17.09 22.08
CA ALA A 211 -12.68 18.03 23.16
C ALA A 211 -12.59 19.47 22.65
N THR A 212 -11.97 19.68 21.49
CA THR A 212 -11.81 20.99 20.86
C THR A 212 -13.15 21.55 20.39
N VAL A 213 -13.96 20.74 19.71
CA VAL A 213 -15.32 21.12 19.29
C VAL A 213 -16.20 21.49 20.49
N VAL A 214 -16.04 20.80 21.62
CA VAL A 214 -16.77 21.12 22.84
C VAL A 214 -16.29 22.44 23.47
N LYS A 215 -14.99 22.75 23.43
CA LYS A 215 -14.43 24.01 23.96
C LYS A 215 -14.78 25.22 23.11
N LYS A 216 -14.55 25.12 21.80
CA LYS A 216 -14.59 26.25 20.85
C LYS A 216 -15.90 26.34 20.07
N GLY A 217 -16.74 25.31 20.14
CA GLY A 217 -17.87 25.15 19.25
C GLY A 217 -17.46 24.61 17.88
N GLN A 218 -18.40 24.61 16.96
CA GLN A 218 -18.17 24.16 15.59
C GLN A 218 -17.56 25.28 14.74
N LEU A 219 -16.38 25.03 14.17
CA LEU A 219 -15.66 26.01 13.34
C LEU A 219 -16.16 26.06 11.88
N ARG A 220 -16.76 24.99 11.35
CA ARG A 220 -17.24 24.87 9.96
C ARG A 220 -18.55 24.08 9.91
N ASN A 221 -19.44 24.40 8.97
CA ASN A 221 -20.71 23.68 8.77
C ASN A 221 -20.46 22.23 8.33
N ASP A 222 -20.47 21.33 9.31
CA ASP A 222 -20.10 19.91 9.22
C ASP A 222 -21.10 19.08 10.04
N GLU A 223 -21.86 18.23 9.37
CA GLU A 223 -22.91 17.42 10.02
C GLU A 223 -22.36 16.46 11.08
N GLU A 224 -21.13 15.96 10.91
CA GLU A 224 -20.46 15.09 11.88
C GLU A 224 -20.21 15.85 13.18
N LYS A 225 -19.68 17.07 13.09
CA LYS A 225 -19.42 17.90 14.27
C LYS A 225 -20.70 18.40 14.96
N LYS A 226 -21.79 18.61 14.20
CA LYS A 226 -23.11 18.90 14.80
C LYS A 226 -23.56 17.73 15.66
N GLN A 227 -23.45 16.50 15.14
CA GLN A 227 -23.78 15.32 15.93
C GLN A 227 -22.91 15.19 17.18
N TRP A 228 -21.63 15.56 17.10
CA TRP A 228 -20.74 15.58 18.27
C TRP A 228 -21.22 16.55 19.35
N ILE A 229 -21.66 17.76 18.97
CA ILE A 229 -22.23 18.72 19.93
C ILE A 229 -23.48 18.14 20.61
N GLU A 230 -24.34 17.43 19.88
CA GLU A 230 -25.49 16.75 20.47
C GLU A 230 -25.07 15.64 21.45
N VAL A 231 -24.03 14.85 21.11
CA VAL A 231 -23.44 13.89 22.06
C VAL A 231 -22.94 14.59 23.32
N ALA A 232 -22.28 15.74 23.18
CA ALA A 232 -21.76 16.50 24.31
C ALA A 232 -22.86 17.00 25.26
N LYS A 233 -24.02 17.40 24.71
CA LYS A 233 -25.20 17.83 25.48
C LYS A 233 -25.82 16.70 26.30
N GLU A 234 -25.73 15.45 25.82
CA GLU A 234 -26.24 14.27 26.53
C GLU A 234 -25.34 13.85 27.72
N ILE A 235 -24.11 14.35 27.80
CA ILE A 235 -23.14 13.97 28.84
C ILE A 235 -23.30 14.87 30.07
N PRO A 236 -23.27 14.34 31.31
CA PRO A 236 -23.30 15.16 32.52
C PRO A 236 -22.22 16.26 32.51
N LYS A 237 -22.60 17.49 32.85
CA LYS A 237 -21.71 18.68 32.81
C LYS A 237 -20.38 18.47 33.55
N LYS A 238 -20.39 17.73 34.66
CA LYS A 238 -19.19 17.39 35.43
C LYS A 238 -18.23 16.48 34.65
N ASP A 239 -18.76 15.49 33.96
CA ASP A 239 -17.98 14.49 33.22
C ASP A 239 -17.40 15.10 31.94
N ILE A 240 -18.19 15.90 31.20
CA ILE A 240 -17.68 16.58 30.01
C ILE A 240 -16.60 17.59 30.37
N LYS A 241 -16.76 18.37 31.46
CA LYS A 241 -15.72 19.29 31.94
C LYS A 241 -14.43 18.55 32.31
N ARG A 242 -14.54 17.42 33.01
CA ARG A 242 -13.40 16.56 33.36
C ARG A 242 -12.75 15.91 32.14
N PHE A 243 -13.54 15.57 31.11
CA PHE A 243 -13.01 15.03 29.87
C PHE A 243 -12.20 16.10 29.13
N VAL A 244 -12.82 17.26 28.90
CA VAL A 244 -12.24 18.38 28.17
C VAL A 244 -10.94 18.88 28.82
N SER A 245 -10.84 18.85 30.15
CA SER A 245 -9.63 19.26 30.87
C SER A 245 -8.43 18.31 30.68
N LYS A 246 -8.64 17.09 30.17
CA LYS A 246 -7.53 16.14 29.89
C LYS A 246 -6.84 16.42 28.56
N TYR A 247 -7.49 17.16 27.67
CA TYR A 247 -6.95 17.48 26.36
C TYR A 247 -6.45 18.92 26.41
N PRO A 248 -5.18 19.17 26.03
CA PRO A 248 -4.70 20.53 25.86
C PRO A 248 -5.54 21.27 24.82
N ASP A 249 -5.44 22.59 24.76
CA ASP A 249 -6.04 23.32 23.66
C ASP A 249 -5.38 22.86 22.37
N TYR A 250 -6.19 22.28 21.47
CA TYR A 250 -5.71 21.89 20.17
C TYR A 250 -5.38 23.16 19.39
N GLU A 251 -4.11 23.31 19.06
CA GLU A 251 -3.67 24.30 18.11
C GLU A 251 -4.21 23.92 16.74
N GLU A 252 -4.83 24.90 16.07
CA GLU A 252 -5.33 24.66 14.73
C GLU A 252 -4.14 24.30 13.84
N LYS A 253 -4.29 23.18 13.15
CA LYS A 253 -3.30 22.74 12.18
C LYS A 253 -3.13 23.82 11.12
N PRO A 254 -1.90 24.02 10.62
CA PRO A 254 -1.66 25.03 9.62
C PRO A 254 -2.51 24.74 8.37
N ASN A 255 -3.13 25.78 7.84
CA ASN A 255 -4.03 25.72 6.68
C ASN A 255 -3.63 26.72 5.58
N ASP A 256 -2.68 27.60 5.87
CA ASP A 256 -2.06 28.54 4.94
C ASP A 256 -0.55 28.62 5.20
N ILE A 257 0.17 29.29 4.30
CA ILE A 257 1.64 29.40 4.40
C ILE A 257 2.05 30.16 5.68
N GLN A 258 1.24 31.10 6.16
CA GLN A 258 1.59 31.93 7.31
C GLN A 258 1.50 31.16 8.63
N SER A 259 0.42 30.40 8.81
CA SER A 259 0.24 29.46 9.92
C SER A 259 1.27 28.34 9.88
N LEU A 260 1.63 27.82 8.71
CA LEU A 260 2.72 26.85 8.58
C LEU A 260 4.06 27.46 9.03
N LYS A 261 4.40 28.67 8.56
CA LYS A 261 5.62 29.37 8.99
C LYS A 261 5.63 29.61 10.50
N LYS A 262 4.49 29.93 11.10
CA LYS A 262 4.36 30.11 12.56
C LYS A 262 4.68 28.83 13.31
N VAL A 263 4.14 27.69 12.91
CA VAL A 263 4.45 26.37 13.50
C VAL A 263 5.95 26.07 13.38
N LEU A 264 6.54 26.30 12.20
CA LEU A 264 7.97 26.05 11.98
C LEU A 264 8.87 26.91 12.87
N THR A 265 8.52 28.18 13.09
CA THR A 265 9.33 29.10 13.91
C THR A 265 9.07 28.96 15.40
N GLN A 266 7.83 28.74 15.83
CA GLN A 266 7.46 28.71 17.24
C GLN A 266 7.65 27.33 17.88
N ASP A 267 7.24 26.27 17.18
CA ASP A 267 7.21 24.93 17.77
C ASP A 267 8.50 24.16 17.48
N PHE A 268 9.10 24.39 16.30
CA PHE A 268 10.33 23.73 15.85
C PHE A 268 11.56 24.64 15.93
N ASN A 269 11.40 25.91 16.30
CA ASN A 269 12.49 26.90 16.42
C ASN A 269 13.37 27.00 15.15
N PHE A 270 12.75 26.93 13.96
CA PHE A 270 13.48 27.01 12.71
C PHE A 270 13.94 28.44 12.41
N SER A 271 15.19 28.55 11.94
CA SER A 271 15.69 29.80 11.37
C SER A 271 14.91 30.18 10.10
N PRO A 272 14.99 31.44 9.63
CA PRO A 272 14.36 31.86 8.39
C PRO A 272 14.77 31.00 7.17
N ILE A 273 16.01 30.51 7.16
CA ILE A 273 16.54 29.65 6.09
C ILE A 273 15.90 28.26 6.13
N LYS A 274 15.88 27.61 7.30
CA LYS A 274 15.21 26.30 7.45
C LYS A 274 13.72 26.38 7.15
N THR A 275 13.07 27.46 7.58
CA THR A 275 11.66 27.72 7.30
C THR A 275 11.41 27.82 5.80
N ARG A 276 12.26 28.57 5.07
CA ARG A 276 12.17 28.68 3.61
C ARG A 276 12.36 27.33 2.92
N ALA A 277 13.37 26.56 3.33
CA ALA A 277 13.64 25.24 2.76
C ALA A 277 12.47 24.25 2.94
N VAL A 278 11.79 24.28 4.09
CA VAL A 278 10.58 23.44 4.29
C VAL A 278 9.43 23.90 3.42
N VAL A 279 9.22 25.21 3.27
CA VAL A 279 8.18 25.73 2.37
C VAL A 279 8.47 25.34 0.93
N GLU A 280 9.71 25.46 0.47
CA GLU A 280 10.15 25.01 -0.87
C GLU A 280 9.92 23.50 -1.07
N LEU A 281 10.25 22.66 -0.08
CA LEU A 281 9.98 21.23 -0.10
C LEU A 281 8.48 20.93 -0.25
N VAL A 282 7.64 21.64 0.50
CA VAL A 282 6.17 21.47 0.42
C VAL A 282 5.65 21.83 -0.95
N GLU A 283 6.09 22.96 -1.53
CA GLU A 283 5.69 23.36 -2.88
C GLU A 283 6.17 22.36 -3.94
N GLU A 284 7.40 21.85 -3.83
CA GLU A 284 7.91 20.81 -4.73
C GLU A 284 7.06 19.53 -4.65
N ILE A 285 6.66 19.13 -3.45
CA ILE A 285 5.76 17.98 -3.25
C ILE A 285 4.39 18.24 -3.89
N LYS A 286 3.81 19.44 -3.66
CA LYS A 286 2.54 19.82 -4.27
C LYS A 286 2.62 19.75 -5.79
N GLU A 287 3.64 20.32 -6.40
CA GLU A 287 3.83 20.27 -7.86
C GLU A 287 3.99 18.83 -8.37
N LYS A 288 4.79 17.99 -7.68
CA LYS A 288 4.88 16.55 -8.00
C LYS A 288 3.55 15.83 -7.93
N LEU A 289 2.65 16.22 -7.02
CA LEU A 289 1.32 15.63 -6.85
C LEU A 289 0.27 16.20 -7.82
N LYS A 290 0.43 17.45 -8.28
CA LYS A 290 -0.38 18.07 -9.32
C LYS A 290 -0.13 17.46 -10.69
N ASN A 291 1.08 16.95 -10.94
CA ASN A 291 1.42 16.27 -12.19
C ASN A 291 0.32 15.29 -12.60
N GLN A 292 -0.16 15.44 -13.83
CA GLN A 292 -1.38 14.78 -14.28
C GLN A 292 -1.19 13.25 -14.33
N ARG A 293 -1.90 12.56 -13.43
CA ARG A 293 -2.15 11.11 -13.50
C ARG A 293 -3.64 10.88 -13.74
N LYS A 294 -4.01 9.77 -14.37
CA LYS A 294 -5.42 9.46 -14.66
C LYS A 294 -6.25 9.36 -13.37
N ASP A 295 -7.56 9.56 -13.48
CA ASP A 295 -8.48 9.59 -12.33
C ASP A 295 -8.38 8.31 -11.47
N ASN A 296 -8.27 7.17 -12.12
CA ASN A 296 -8.16 5.85 -11.52
C ASN A 296 -6.77 5.46 -10.98
N GLN A 297 -5.77 6.35 -11.05
CA GLN A 297 -4.39 6.03 -10.70
C GLN A 297 -4.00 6.45 -9.28
N VAL A 298 -3.23 5.60 -8.60
CA VAL A 298 -2.54 5.89 -7.34
C VAL A 298 -1.04 6.04 -7.56
N ILE A 299 -0.37 6.78 -6.68
CA ILE A 299 1.10 6.78 -6.56
C ILE A 299 1.44 5.91 -5.35
N TYR A 300 2.32 4.94 -5.55
CA TYR A 300 2.81 4.07 -4.49
C TYR A 300 4.33 4.00 -4.54
N TRP A 301 4.99 3.84 -3.39
CA TRP A 301 6.44 3.73 -3.35
C TRP A 301 6.87 2.26 -3.40
N ALA A 302 7.45 1.85 -4.52
CA ALA A 302 8.02 0.51 -4.70
C ALA A 302 9.52 0.51 -4.38
N VAL A 303 10.08 -0.66 -4.09
CA VAL A 303 11.54 -0.78 -3.92
C VAL A 303 12.21 -0.73 -5.28
N ALA A 304 13.24 0.10 -5.45
CA ALA A 304 13.96 0.21 -6.71
C ALA A 304 14.56 -1.13 -7.15
N ALA A 305 14.54 -1.42 -8.46
CA ALA A 305 14.99 -2.69 -9.03
C ALA A 305 16.48 -2.99 -8.76
N GLY A 306 17.32 -1.96 -8.61
CA GLY A 306 18.75 -2.10 -8.31
C GLY A 306 19.07 -2.42 -6.84
N GLU A 307 18.08 -2.45 -5.94
CA GLU A 307 18.31 -2.70 -4.51
C GLU A 307 18.56 -4.20 -4.23
N PRO A 308 19.68 -4.56 -3.57
CA PRO A 308 20.02 -5.96 -3.33
C PRO A 308 19.06 -6.65 -2.35
N ALA A 309 19.01 -7.98 -2.42
CA ALA A 309 18.29 -8.80 -1.47
C ALA A 309 18.92 -8.71 -0.07
N GLY A 310 18.08 -8.72 0.97
CA GLY A 310 18.51 -8.73 2.37
C GLY A 310 18.81 -7.35 2.97
N LYS A 311 18.84 -6.27 2.17
CA LYS A 311 18.90 -4.90 2.69
C LYS A 311 17.62 -4.58 3.46
N ALA A 312 17.75 -3.93 4.61
CA ALA A 312 16.60 -3.51 5.41
C ALA A 312 15.73 -2.56 4.57
N LEU A 313 14.40 -2.73 4.61
CA LEU A 313 13.51 -1.94 3.76
C LEU A 313 13.63 -0.43 4.02
N LYS A 314 13.87 -0.03 5.27
CA LYS A 314 14.10 1.36 5.67
C LYS A 314 15.30 2.00 4.96
N GLU A 315 16.24 1.20 4.48
CA GLU A 315 17.46 1.64 3.81
C GLU A 315 17.37 1.44 2.28
N CYS A 316 16.37 0.73 1.78
CA CYS A 316 16.15 0.56 0.35
C CYS A 316 15.76 1.90 -0.27
N LYS A 317 16.37 2.25 -1.41
CA LYS A 317 15.85 3.31 -2.27
C LYS A 317 14.43 2.94 -2.71
N LEU A 318 13.51 3.85 -2.45
CA LEU A 318 12.13 3.76 -2.91
C LEU A 318 11.94 4.65 -4.13
N ILE A 319 11.06 4.23 -5.02
CA ILE A 319 10.67 5.00 -6.18
C ILE A 319 9.15 5.09 -6.26
N GLY A 320 8.64 6.27 -6.62
CA GLY A 320 7.22 6.47 -6.89
C GLY A 320 6.84 5.73 -8.17
N VAL A 321 5.85 4.85 -8.09
CA VAL A 321 5.26 4.14 -9.21
C VAL A 321 3.80 4.53 -9.35
N THR A 322 3.37 4.80 -10.58
CA THR A 322 1.97 5.10 -10.89
C THR A 322 1.26 3.80 -11.22
N ILE A 323 0.18 3.50 -10.48
CA ILE A 323 -0.58 2.26 -10.60
C ILE A 323 -2.02 2.59 -11.00
N ASP A 324 -2.50 1.98 -12.08
CA ASP A 324 -3.92 1.95 -12.45
C ASP A 324 -4.70 1.11 -11.42
N TYR A 325 -5.11 1.76 -10.33
CA TYR A 325 -5.71 1.08 -9.18
C TYR A 325 -7.02 0.41 -9.59
N ILE A 326 -7.88 1.14 -10.30
CA ILE A 326 -9.05 0.61 -10.99
C ILE A 326 -8.90 0.74 -12.50
N ASN A 327 -9.61 -0.08 -13.28
CA ASN A 327 -9.72 0.10 -14.73
C ASN A 327 -11.15 0.51 -15.06
N ASP A 328 -11.33 1.60 -15.83
CA ASP A 328 -12.65 2.16 -16.14
C ASP A 328 -13.47 1.23 -17.04
N GLU A 329 -12.83 0.48 -17.93
CA GLU A 329 -13.48 -0.52 -18.78
C GLU A 329 -14.05 -1.68 -17.94
N GLU A 330 -13.27 -2.15 -16.95
CA GLU A 330 -13.71 -3.16 -15.98
C GLU A 330 -14.84 -2.64 -15.05
N MET A 331 -14.84 -1.34 -14.71
CA MET A 331 -15.95 -0.72 -13.98
C MET A 331 -17.25 -0.74 -14.81
N GLY A 332 -17.19 -0.40 -16.09
CA GLY A 332 -18.35 -0.43 -17.00
C GLY A 332 -18.94 -1.84 -17.17
N GLU A 333 -18.10 -2.86 -17.33
CA GLU A 333 -18.53 -4.26 -17.41
C GLU A 333 -19.17 -4.75 -16.11
N THR A 334 -18.61 -4.37 -14.95
CA THR A 334 -19.19 -4.73 -13.63
C THR A 334 -20.48 -3.97 -13.33
N GLU A 335 -20.72 -2.82 -13.95
CA GLU A 335 -22.03 -2.16 -13.91
C GLU A 335 -23.09 -2.93 -14.72
N ASN A 336 -22.72 -3.57 -15.82
CA ASN A 336 -23.63 -4.34 -16.68
C ASN A 336 -23.87 -5.77 -16.21
N ASN A 337 -22.92 -6.36 -15.49
CA ASN A 337 -23.03 -7.74 -15.04
C ASN A 337 -23.75 -7.85 -13.69
N ARG A 338 -24.82 -8.65 -13.62
CA ARG A 338 -25.58 -8.89 -12.38
C ARG A 338 -24.81 -9.77 -11.41
N ASP A 339 -23.89 -10.60 -11.91
CA ASP A 339 -23.10 -11.51 -11.11
C ASP A 339 -21.62 -11.16 -11.21
N LEU A 340 -21.04 -10.69 -10.10
CA LEU A 340 -19.58 -10.52 -9.94
C LEU A 340 -18.85 -11.90 -9.85
N ASN A 341 -19.28 -12.89 -10.62
CA ASN A 341 -18.70 -14.25 -10.68
C ASN A 341 -17.23 -14.24 -11.16
N ARG A 342 -16.77 -13.13 -11.74
CA ARG A 342 -15.39 -12.90 -12.21
C ARG A 342 -14.45 -12.25 -11.19
N LEU A 343 -14.86 -12.05 -9.92
CA LEU A 343 -14.01 -11.37 -8.92
C LEU A 343 -12.64 -12.03 -8.70
N ARG A 344 -12.50 -13.34 -8.92
CA ARG A 344 -11.20 -14.02 -8.85
C ARG A 344 -10.29 -13.62 -10.01
N GLU A 345 -10.84 -13.54 -11.22
CA GLU A 345 -10.12 -13.09 -12.43
C GLU A 345 -9.69 -11.63 -12.27
N ILE A 346 -10.63 -10.74 -11.90
CA ILE A 346 -10.36 -9.31 -11.67
C ILE A 346 -9.24 -9.12 -10.64
N LYS A 347 -9.25 -9.89 -9.54
CA LYS A 347 -8.19 -9.84 -8.53
C LYS A 347 -6.84 -10.26 -9.13
N PHE A 348 -6.83 -11.29 -9.96
CA PHE A 348 -5.59 -11.78 -10.57
C PHE A 348 -5.04 -10.80 -11.62
N GLU A 349 -5.90 -10.26 -12.47
CA GLU A 349 -5.57 -9.21 -13.44
C GLU A 349 -5.01 -7.96 -12.76
N ARG A 350 -5.57 -7.57 -11.61
CA ARG A 350 -5.02 -6.49 -10.77
C ARG A 350 -3.62 -6.79 -10.24
N ILE A 351 -3.37 -8.01 -9.74
CA ILE A 351 -2.02 -8.41 -9.30
C ILE A 351 -1.02 -8.25 -10.46
N LEU A 352 -1.37 -8.75 -11.64
CA LEU A 352 -0.53 -8.67 -12.82
C LEU A 352 -0.29 -7.21 -13.24
N ARG A 353 -1.36 -6.41 -13.32
CA ARG A 353 -1.29 -4.99 -13.67
C ARG A 353 -0.38 -4.20 -12.73
N TYR A 354 -0.62 -4.31 -11.42
CA TYR A 354 0.14 -3.54 -10.42
C TYR A 354 1.63 -3.89 -10.45
N THR A 355 1.95 -5.19 -10.59
CA THR A 355 3.34 -5.65 -10.61
C THR A 355 4.07 -5.29 -11.90
N ILE A 356 3.41 -5.41 -13.06
CA ILE A 356 3.98 -4.97 -14.35
C ILE A 356 4.22 -3.46 -14.37
N GLN A 357 3.26 -2.67 -13.89
CA GLN A 357 3.40 -1.20 -13.85
C GLN A 357 4.53 -0.76 -12.93
N ALA A 358 4.65 -1.38 -11.75
CA ALA A 358 5.79 -1.15 -10.88
C ALA A 358 7.12 -1.48 -11.57
N LYS A 359 7.21 -2.65 -12.23
CA LYS A 359 8.43 -3.07 -12.96
C LYS A 359 8.79 -2.08 -14.08
N LYS A 360 7.79 -1.63 -14.87
CA LYS A 360 7.99 -0.63 -15.93
C LYS A 360 8.52 0.70 -15.38
N SER A 361 8.11 1.08 -14.16
CA SER A 361 8.63 2.26 -13.46
C SER A 361 9.99 2.02 -12.78
N GLY A 362 10.60 0.84 -12.93
CA GLY A 362 11.92 0.52 -12.39
C GLY A 362 11.91 0.00 -10.95
N GLY A 363 10.76 -0.48 -10.44
CA GLY A 363 10.60 -0.91 -9.06
C GLY A 363 9.83 -2.22 -8.92
N TYR A 364 9.89 -2.83 -7.74
CA TYR A 364 9.22 -4.10 -7.48
C TYR A 364 8.32 -4.04 -6.25
N LEU A 365 7.11 -4.59 -6.42
CA LEU A 365 6.17 -4.81 -5.33
C LEU A 365 6.44 -6.14 -4.62
N THR A 366 6.10 -6.19 -3.35
CA THR A 366 6.10 -7.40 -2.52
C THR A 366 4.66 -7.90 -2.32
N TYR A 367 4.50 -9.12 -1.80
CA TYR A 367 3.18 -9.59 -1.38
C TYR A 367 2.57 -8.71 -0.27
N ALA A 368 3.38 -8.10 0.60
CA ALA A 368 2.89 -7.19 1.63
C ALA A 368 2.27 -5.94 1.00
N ASP A 369 2.92 -5.39 -0.03
CA ASP A 369 2.42 -4.23 -0.77
C ASP A 369 1.10 -4.54 -1.47
N LEU A 370 1.01 -5.68 -2.16
CA LEU A 370 -0.24 -6.13 -2.78
C LEU A 370 -1.36 -6.37 -1.75
N SER A 371 -1.02 -6.93 -0.59
CA SER A 371 -1.97 -7.16 0.50
C SER A 371 -2.56 -5.84 0.99
N TYR A 372 -1.69 -4.85 1.21
CA TYR A 372 -2.08 -3.51 1.62
C TYR A 372 -2.90 -2.79 0.55
N LEU A 373 -2.44 -2.75 -0.71
CA LEU A 373 -3.15 -2.10 -1.81
C LEU A 373 -4.54 -2.73 -2.01
N MET A 374 -4.61 -4.06 -2.12
CA MET A 374 -5.86 -4.76 -2.49
C MET A 374 -6.79 -5.06 -1.31
N GLY A 375 -6.30 -5.00 -0.07
CA GLY A 375 -7.05 -5.43 1.11
C GLY A 375 -7.32 -6.93 1.14
N ILE A 376 -6.38 -7.75 0.66
CA ILE A 376 -6.49 -9.21 0.55
C ILE A 376 -5.31 -9.85 1.27
N ASN A 377 -5.55 -10.88 2.09
CA ASN A 377 -4.45 -11.50 2.83
C ASN A 377 -3.37 -12.08 1.90
N VAL A 378 -2.11 -11.99 2.35
CA VAL A 378 -0.94 -12.48 1.61
C VAL A 378 -1.08 -13.95 1.18
N GLU A 379 -1.70 -14.80 2.00
CA GLU A 379 -1.83 -16.22 1.66
C GLU A 379 -2.84 -16.47 0.53
N SER A 380 -3.92 -15.70 0.42
CA SER A 380 -4.80 -15.80 -0.74
C SER A 380 -4.13 -15.25 -1.99
N LEU A 381 -3.37 -14.15 -1.88
CA LEU A 381 -2.57 -13.65 -2.99
C LEU A 381 -1.58 -14.71 -3.48
N ARG A 382 -0.85 -15.36 -2.56
CA ARG A 382 0.07 -16.46 -2.91
C ARG A 382 -0.63 -17.63 -3.58
N ARG A 383 -1.81 -18.04 -3.09
CA ARG A 383 -2.60 -19.11 -3.72
C ARG A 383 -3.04 -18.72 -5.13
N MET A 384 -3.50 -17.49 -5.35
CA MET A 384 -3.88 -16.97 -6.66
C MET A 384 -2.71 -16.89 -7.65
N VAL A 385 -1.52 -16.52 -7.17
CA VAL A 385 -0.31 -16.55 -7.99
C VAL A 385 0.08 -17.99 -8.32
N LYS A 386 0.04 -18.90 -7.35
CA LYS A 386 0.39 -20.32 -7.55
C LYS A 386 -0.58 -21.06 -8.48
N SER A 387 -1.86 -20.69 -8.51
CA SER A 387 -2.84 -21.31 -9.40
C SER A 387 -2.65 -20.91 -10.88
N ASN A 388 -1.74 -19.98 -11.19
CA ASN A 388 -1.47 -19.51 -12.54
C ASN A 388 0.03 -19.66 -12.89
N PRO A 389 0.60 -20.88 -12.88
CA PRO A 389 2.05 -21.10 -12.97
C PRO A 389 2.65 -20.67 -14.32
N LYS A 390 1.83 -20.56 -15.37
CA LYS A 390 2.27 -20.13 -16.72
C LYS A 390 2.53 -18.63 -16.82
N ILE A 391 2.12 -17.83 -15.83
CA ILE A 391 2.21 -16.37 -15.86
C ILE A 391 3.27 -15.91 -14.85
N VAL A 392 4.33 -15.29 -15.36
CA VAL A 392 5.39 -14.71 -14.53
C VAL A 392 4.92 -13.39 -13.95
N ILE A 393 4.87 -13.31 -12.62
CA ILE A 393 4.46 -12.09 -11.90
C ILE A 393 5.73 -11.45 -11.31
N PRO A 394 6.11 -10.23 -11.74
CA PRO A 394 7.37 -9.59 -11.36
C PRO A 394 7.30 -9.00 -9.94
N LEU A 395 7.33 -9.88 -8.93
CA LEU A 395 7.43 -9.49 -7.53
C LEU A 395 8.89 -9.35 -7.12
N ARG A 396 9.18 -8.51 -6.13
CA ARG A 396 10.52 -8.37 -5.57
C ARG A 396 11.10 -9.72 -5.13
N GLY A 397 10.26 -10.58 -4.57
CA GLY A 397 10.71 -11.89 -4.09
C GLY A 397 11.08 -12.88 -5.20
N SER A 398 10.46 -12.77 -6.38
CA SER A 398 10.81 -13.59 -7.54
C SER A 398 12.00 -13.01 -8.30
N GLU A 399 12.05 -11.68 -8.45
CA GLU A 399 13.05 -10.99 -9.28
C GLU A 399 14.39 -10.81 -8.55
N CYS A 400 14.37 -10.61 -7.21
CA CYS A 400 15.58 -10.42 -6.40
C CYS A 400 16.01 -11.72 -5.68
N ASP A 401 15.65 -12.90 -6.18
CA ASP A 401 16.06 -14.21 -5.63
C ASP A 401 15.73 -14.44 -4.14
N ILE A 402 14.61 -13.90 -3.64
CA ILE A 402 14.14 -14.20 -2.27
C ILE A 402 13.39 -15.54 -2.30
N GLY A 403 14.16 -16.62 -2.36
CA GLY A 403 13.71 -17.99 -2.13
C GLY A 403 13.25 -18.78 -3.35
N ARG A 404 12.33 -18.27 -4.18
CA ARG A 404 11.78 -19.01 -5.34
C ARG A 404 12.65 -18.91 -6.61
N GLY A 405 13.30 -17.77 -6.83
CA GLY A 405 14.24 -17.59 -7.95
C GLY A 405 15.41 -18.57 -7.90
N ILE A 406 15.90 -18.90 -6.69
CA ILE A 406 16.97 -19.89 -6.49
C ILE A 406 16.54 -21.30 -6.96
N ALA A 407 15.29 -21.70 -6.70
CA ALA A 407 14.79 -23.01 -7.12
C ALA A 407 14.67 -23.10 -8.66
N HIS A 408 14.12 -22.06 -9.30
CA HIS A 408 14.00 -22.03 -10.76
C HIS A 408 15.35 -21.86 -11.47
N LYS A 409 16.28 -21.06 -10.92
CA LYS A 409 17.66 -21.00 -11.41
C LYS A 409 18.35 -22.35 -11.30
N LYS A 410 18.17 -23.05 -10.16
CA LYS A 410 18.72 -24.39 -9.96
C LYS A 410 18.17 -25.38 -10.99
N GLU A 411 16.87 -25.31 -11.29
CA GLU A 411 16.21 -26.13 -12.30
C GLU A 411 16.73 -25.85 -13.72
N ILE A 412 16.81 -24.58 -14.13
CA ILE A 412 17.32 -24.18 -15.45
C ILE A 412 18.77 -24.62 -15.64
N ILE A 413 19.63 -24.38 -14.65
CA ILE A 413 21.03 -24.82 -14.71
C ILE A 413 21.12 -26.35 -14.71
N SER A 414 20.26 -27.05 -13.97
CA SER A 414 20.22 -28.51 -14.00
C SER A 414 19.86 -29.05 -15.39
N LEU A 415 18.84 -28.48 -16.04
CA LEU A 415 18.47 -28.84 -17.41
C LEU A 415 19.60 -28.55 -18.41
N TYR A 416 20.26 -27.40 -18.26
CA TYR A 416 21.42 -27.05 -19.08
C TYR A 416 22.57 -28.04 -18.91
N MET A 417 22.87 -28.44 -17.67
CA MET A 417 23.90 -29.45 -17.39
C MET A 417 23.50 -30.83 -17.94
N GLN A 418 22.20 -31.17 -17.94
CA GLN A 418 21.64 -32.40 -18.52
C GLN A 418 21.55 -32.40 -20.05
N MET A 419 22.32 -31.55 -20.72
CA MET A 419 22.43 -31.50 -22.18
C MET A 419 21.21 -30.99 -22.96
N TYR A 420 20.18 -30.45 -22.30
CA TYR A 420 19.10 -29.76 -23.02
C TYR A 420 19.61 -28.49 -23.73
N THR A 421 19.07 -28.23 -24.92
CA THR A 421 19.31 -26.99 -25.69
C THR A 421 18.58 -25.82 -25.06
N GLU A 422 19.04 -24.58 -25.30
CA GLU A 422 18.36 -23.39 -24.77
C GLU A 422 16.90 -23.31 -25.23
N THR A 423 16.62 -23.69 -26.48
CA THR A 423 15.26 -23.80 -27.02
C THR A 423 14.39 -24.79 -26.25
N GLU A 424 14.92 -25.97 -25.90
CA GLU A 424 14.20 -26.95 -25.09
C GLU A 424 13.99 -26.48 -23.65
N ILE A 425 14.96 -25.76 -23.09
CA ILE A 425 14.85 -25.16 -21.76
C ILE A 425 13.79 -24.06 -21.77
N VAL A 426 13.75 -23.20 -22.78
CA VAL A 426 12.67 -22.21 -23.00
C VAL A 426 11.32 -22.92 -23.04
N ASN A 427 11.20 -23.98 -23.84
CA ASN A 427 9.94 -24.73 -23.98
C ASN A 427 9.51 -25.43 -22.68
N LYS A 428 10.45 -25.95 -21.90
CA LYS A 428 10.18 -26.67 -20.65
C LYS A 428 9.90 -25.74 -19.46
N THR A 429 10.55 -24.58 -19.43
CA THR A 429 10.54 -23.69 -18.25
C THR A 429 9.73 -22.41 -18.47
N GLY A 430 9.41 -22.05 -19.71
CA GLY A 430 8.64 -20.84 -20.06
C GLY A 430 9.43 -19.54 -19.90
N HIS A 431 10.74 -19.60 -19.68
CA HIS A 431 11.61 -18.43 -19.58
C HIS A 431 11.97 -17.86 -20.96
N SER A 432 12.30 -16.56 -21.02
CA SER A 432 12.87 -15.97 -22.24
C SER A 432 14.31 -16.43 -22.46
N TYR A 433 14.77 -16.37 -23.72
CA TYR A 433 16.16 -16.67 -24.06
C TYR A 433 17.14 -15.79 -23.28
N GLU A 434 16.85 -14.49 -23.12
CA GLU A 434 17.76 -13.59 -22.39
C GLU A 434 17.90 -14.00 -20.92
N ALA A 435 16.79 -14.39 -20.27
CA ALA A 435 16.81 -14.82 -18.88
C ALA A 435 17.63 -16.10 -18.67
N ILE A 436 17.51 -17.07 -19.60
CA ILE A 436 18.27 -18.32 -19.55
C ILE A 436 19.76 -18.03 -19.77
N GLU A 437 20.09 -17.20 -20.76
CA GLU A 437 21.47 -16.84 -21.08
C GLU A 437 22.15 -16.13 -19.89
N ASP A 438 21.45 -15.22 -19.22
CA ASP A 438 21.93 -14.55 -18.01
C ASP A 438 22.22 -15.52 -16.87
N TYR A 439 21.35 -16.53 -16.67
CA TYR A 439 21.58 -17.55 -15.64
C TYR A 439 22.79 -18.43 -15.96
N ILE A 440 22.96 -18.83 -17.22
CA ILE A 440 24.11 -19.63 -17.67
C ILE A 440 25.42 -18.82 -17.51
N LYS A 441 25.44 -17.56 -17.93
CA LYS A 441 26.58 -16.65 -17.76
C LYS A 441 26.97 -16.47 -16.29
N GLU A 442 25.96 -16.32 -15.43
CA GLU A 442 26.16 -16.20 -13.98
C GLU A 442 26.74 -17.49 -13.38
N PHE A 443 26.18 -18.65 -13.75
CA PHE A 443 26.67 -19.95 -13.30
C PHE A 443 28.11 -20.22 -13.79
N ALA A 444 28.43 -19.92 -15.05
CA ALA A 444 29.77 -20.00 -15.62
C ALA A 444 30.79 -19.17 -14.81
N THR A 445 30.39 -17.97 -14.40
CA THR A 445 31.22 -17.09 -13.56
C THR A 445 31.49 -17.72 -12.19
N VAL A 446 30.47 -18.25 -11.53
CA VAL A 446 30.63 -18.89 -10.21
C VAL A 446 31.46 -20.17 -10.32
N TRP A 447 31.24 -20.99 -11.34
CA TRP A 447 32.03 -22.19 -11.60
C TRP A 447 33.51 -21.86 -11.82
N MET A 448 33.85 -20.88 -12.68
CA MET A 448 35.24 -20.50 -12.93
C MET A 448 35.94 -19.95 -11.68
N LEU A 449 35.25 -19.16 -10.85
CA LEU A 449 35.81 -18.68 -9.58
C LEU A 449 36.02 -19.83 -8.58
N THR A 450 35.12 -20.81 -8.57
CA THR A 450 35.24 -22.02 -7.74
C THR A 450 36.41 -22.90 -8.22
N LYS A 451 36.56 -23.10 -9.54
CA LYS A 451 37.68 -23.81 -10.19
C LYS A 451 39.03 -23.17 -9.86
N LYS A 452 39.08 -21.85 -9.65
CA LYS A 452 40.26 -21.09 -9.21
C LYS A 452 40.54 -21.17 -7.70
N GLY A 453 39.80 -21.98 -6.95
CA GLY A 453 40.03 -22.17 -5.50
C GLY A 453 39.54 -21.03 -4.61
N MET A 454 38.66 -20.15 -5.12
CA MET A 454 38.19 -19.00 -4.36
C MET A 454 37.16 -19.41 -3.28
N PRO A 455 37.25 -18.91 -2.03
CA PRO A 455 36.29 -19.25 -0.99
C PRO A 455 34.90 -18.66 -1.26
N PRO A 456 33.79 -19.33 -0.88
CA PRO A 456 32.42 -18.88 -1.18
C PRO A 456 32.09 -17.46 -0.70
N ALA A 457 32.70 -17.02 0.42
CA ALA A 457 32.54 -15.67 0.93
C ALA A 457 33.12 -14.59 0.00
N MET A 458 34.22 -14.89 -0.71
CA MET A 458 34.84 -13.99 -1.67
C MET A 458 34.11 -14.02 -3.01
N ILE A 459 33.68 -15.20 -3.47
CA ILE A 459 32.81 -15.34 -4.66
C ILE A 459 31.55 -14.49 -4.48
N ARG A 460 30.93 -14.53 -3.31
CA ARG A 460 29.77 -13.69 -2.96
C ARG A 460 30.05 -12.19 -3.13
N LYS A 461 31.20 -11.71 -2.65
CA LYS A 461 31.59 -10.29 -2.76
C LYS A 461 31.78 -9.87 -4.21
N ILE A 462 32.45 -10.68 -5.02
CA ILE A 462 32.74 -10.39 -6.43
C ILE A 462 31.46 -10.42 -7.27
N THR A 463 30.62 -11.44 -7.07
CA THR A 463 29.40 -11.64 -7.85
C THR A 463 28.22 -10.80 -7.35
N LYS A 464 28.32 -10.19 -6.16
CA LYS A 464 27.24 -9.45 -5.48
C LYS A 464 25.95 -10.28 -5.33
N ARG A 465 26.07 -11.61 -5.23
CA ARG A 465 24.93 -12.53 -5.07
C ARG A 465 24.69 -12.95 -3.61
N SER A 466 23.56 -13.58 -3.34
CA SER A 466 23.24 -14.07 -1.99
C SER A 466 24.08 -15.30 -1.63
N LYS A 467 24.40 -15.47 -0.33
CA LYS A 467 25.15 -16.66 0.14
C LYS A 467 24.46 -17.96 -0.28
N LYS A 468 23.13 -18.02 -0.11
CA LYS A 468 22.31 -19.19 -0.44
C LYS A 468 22.37 -19.56 -1.94
N LEU A 469 22.44 -18.58 -2.83
CA LEU A 469 22.56 -18.84 -4.27
C LEU A 469 23.95 -19.40 -4.61
N ILE A 470 25.00 -18.84 -4.03
CA ILE A 470 26.37 -19.36 -4.19
C ILE A 470 26.47 -20.80 -3.68
N ASP A 471 25.94 -21.07 -2.49
CA ASP A 471 25.90 -22.42 -1.92
C ASP A 471 25.14 -23.39 -2.85
N SER A 472 24.01 -22.95 -3.42
CA SER A 472 23.22 -23.74 -4.38
C SER A 472 23.96 -24.03 -5.69
N TYR A 473 24.78 -23.11 -6.18
CA TYR A 473 25.60 -23.33 -7.38
C TYR A 473 26.77 -24.26 -7.09
N ILE A 474 27.41 -24.15 -5.92
CA ILE A 474 28.46 -25.08 -5.51
C ILE A 474 27.89 -26.51 -5.38
N GLU A 475 26.69 -26.66 -4.81
CA GLU A 475 25.99 -27.94 -4.80
C GLU A 475 25.76 -28.51 -6.20
N LEU A 476 25.37 -27.67 -7.17
CA LEU A 476 25.20 -28.10 -8.56
C LEU A 476 26.52 -28.50 -9.21
N ILE A 477 27.59 -27.75 -8.96
CA ILE A 477 28.94 -28.08 -9.46
C ILE A 477 29.37 -29.45 -8.94
N ASN A 478 29.18 -29.71 -7.65
CA ASN A 478 29.51 -30.99 -7.04
C ASN A 478 28.62 -32.13 -7.58
N ARG A 479 27.33 -31.86 -7.78
CA ARG A 479 26.37 -32.83 -8.32
C ARG A 479 26.71 -33.27 -9.74
N TYR A 480 27.18 -32.36 -10.57
CA TYR A 480 27.49 -32.62 -11.97
C TYR A 480 28.99 -32.83 -12.23
N ALA A 481 29.79 -33.15 -11.20
CA ALA A 481 31.24 -33.31 -11.34
C ALA A 481 31.69 -34.54 -12.16
N ALA A 482 30.77 -35.42 -12.56
CA ALA A 482 31.08 -36.63 -13.31
C ALA A 482 31.64 -36.31 -14.72
N PRO A 483 32.53 -37.17 -15.26
CA PRO A 483 33.15 -36.95 -16.58
C PRO A 483 32.17 -36.78 -17.74
N GLU A 484 30.97 -37.35 -17.64
CA GLU A 484 29.89 -37.22 -18.63
C GLU A 484 29.45 -35.76 -18.89
N TYR A 485 29.67 -34.85 -17.94
CA TYR A 485 29.33 -33.43 -18.07
C TYR A 485 30.51 -32.55 -18.52
N ALA A 486 31.69 -33.13 -18.81
CA ALA A 486 32.90 -32.39 -19.17
C ALA A 486 32.68 -31.44 -20.36
N PHE A 487 31.87 -31.86 -21.35
CA PHE A 487 31.51 -31.03 -22.49
C PHE A 487 30.77 -29.74 -22.08
N ARG A 488 29.83 -29.81 -21.13
CA ARG A 488 29.10 -28.62 -20.64
C ARG A 488 30.00 -27.69 -19.86
N TYR A 489 30.92 -28.22 -19.07
CA TYR A 489 31.91 -27.39 -18.41
C TYR A 489 32.87 -26.71 -19.37
N HIS A 490 33.29 -27.40 -20.44
CA HIS A 490 34.07 -26.76 -21.50
C HIS A 490 33.28 -25.62 -22.18
N HIS A 491 31.99 -25.82 -22.44
CA HIS A 491 31.12 -24.79 -22.98
C HIS A 491 30.96 -23.59 -22.01
N LEU A 492 30.77 -23.84 -20.71
CA LEU A 492 30.73 -22.79 -19.68
C LEU A 492 32.04 -21.98 -19.63
N GLU A 493 33.19 -22.62 -19.87
CA GLU A 493 34.49 -21.95 -19.92
C GLU A 493 34.57 -20.96 -21.08
N GLN A 494 34.10 -21.37 -22.26
CA GLN A 494 34.02 -20.49 -23.43
C GLN A 494 33.08 -19.30 -23.18
N ILE A 495 31.90 -19.54 -22.59
CA ILE A 495 30.92 -18.50 -22.24
C ILE A 495 31.54 -17.47 -21.28
N PHE A 496 32.30 -17.93 -20.29
CA PHE A 496 32.98 -17.05 -19.34
C PHE A 496 34.00 -16.14 -20.02
N TYR A 497 34.87 -16.68 -20.89
CA TYR A 497 35.87 -15.88 -21.59
C TYR A 497 35.24 -14.89 -22.58
N ARG A 498 34.18 -15.29 -23.29
CA ARG A 498 33.42 -14.39 -24.18
C ARG A 498 32.83 -13.21 -23.42
N ASN A 499 32.19 -13.46 -22.28
CA ASN A 499 31.59 -12.43 -21.45
C ASN A 499 32.63 -11.46 -20.85
N GLN A 500 33.87 -11.91 -20.59
CA GLN A 500 34.96 -11.01 -20.19
C GLN A 500 35.51 -10.18 -21.36
N GLY A 501 35.55 -10.75 -22.56
CA GLY A 501 35.94 -10.04 -23.79
C GLY A 501 34.98 -8.90 -24.14
N ASP A 502 33.67 -9.14 -24.01
CA ASP A 502 32.64 -8.13 -24.30
C ASP A 502 32.65 -6.99 -23.28
N LYS A 503 32.95 -7.27 -22.00
CA LYS A 503 33.11 -6.23 -20.96
C LYS A 503 34.31 -5.31 -21.17
N LYS A 504 35.37 -5.78 -21.85
CA LYS A 504 36.52 -4.95 -22.21
C LYS A 504 36.27 -4.07 -23.43
N LYS A 505 35.35 -4.46 -24.32
CA LYS A 505 34.95 -3.65 -25.50
C LYS A 505 33.93 -2.55 -25.18
N GLY A 506 33.17 -2.69 -24.10
CA GLY A 506 32.19 -1.68 -23.64
C GLY A 506 32.72 -0.64 -22.64
N SER A 507 34.04 -0.48 -22.52
CA SER A 507 34.68 0.57 -21.69
C SER A 507 35.74 1.36 -22.46
N LEU A 508 35.51 1.54 -23.76
CA LEU A 508 36.18 2.53 -24.60
C LEU A 508 35.21 3.64 -24.98
#